data_AF-A0A0M4EI81-F1
#
_entry.id   AF-A0A0M4EI81-F1
#
_cell.length_a   1.000
_cell.length_b   1.000
_cell.length_c   1.000
_cell.angle_alpha   90.00
_cell.angle_beta   90.00
_cell.angle_gamma   90.00
#
_symmetry.space_group_name_H-M   'P 1'
#
loop_
_entity.id
_entity.type
_entity.pdbx_description
1 polymer ?
#
loop_
_entity_poly.entity_id
_entity_poly.type
_entity_poly.pdbx_seq_one_letter_code
_entity_poly.pdbx_strand_id
1 'polypeptide(L)'
;MMRSLGKKQLDVDDFDGGGGVGALFGARVTTAPDDGTIKIMRGIRLFDYDAYKPNFEGNFKCLDGSKDILFSRVNDDYCDCESDGSDEPSTNACAKGRFYCKFQKRHLTGRGLDTYVATSRINDQVCDCCDGSDEWTTHAKCPNTCT
;
A
#
# COMPACT_ATOMS: atom_id res chain seq x y z
N MET A 1 18.78 1.60 -32.71
CA MET A 1 17.63 1.59 -31.77
C MET A 1 18.16 1.29 -30.37
N MET A 2 18.21 2.28 -29.49
CA MET A 2 18.54 2.10 -28.07
C MET A 2 17.65 3.05 -27.29
N ARG A 3 16.64 2.53 -26.58
CA ARG A 3 15.79 3.32 -25.68
C ARG A 3 16.22 3.07 -24.24
N SER A 4 16.82 4.13 -23.69
CA SER A 4 16.84 4.63 -22.32
C SER A 4 16.56 3.65 -21.16
N LEU A 5 17.56 3.62 -20.28
CA LEU A 5 17.53 3.11 -18.90
C LEU A 5 16.34 3.68 -18.12
N GLY A 6 15.71 2.81 -17.32
CA GLY A 6 14.54 3.11 -16.48
C GLY A 6 14.84 4.14 -15.40
N LYS A 7 13.89 5.07 -15.21
CA LYS A 7 13.94 6.09 -14.18
C LYS A 7 13.68 5.45 -12.80
N LYS A 8 14.43 5.93 -11.82
CA LYS A 8 14.42 5.50 -10.41
C LYS A 8 13.03 5.82 -9.79
N GLN A 9 12.41 4.82 -9.17
CA GLN A 9 11.25 4.99 -8.29
C GLN A 9 11.63 5.96 -7.17
N LEU A 10 10.88 7.05 -7.00
CA LEU A 10 11.01 7.98 -5.89
C LEU A 10 9.76 7.85 -5.02
N ASP A 11 9.96 7.60 -3.73
CA ASP A 11 8.90 7.48 -2.73
C ASP A 11 8.44 8.87 -2.25
N VAL A 12 7.18 8.96 -1.80
CA VAL A 12 6.51 10.20 -1.37
C VAL A 12 6.82 10.44 0.11
N ASP A 13 7.92 11.12 0.41
CA ASP A 13 8.23 11.61 1.77
C ASP A 13 8.76 13.07 1.80
N ASP A 14 8.52 13.86 0.76
CA ASP A 14 8.81 15.30 0.79
C ASP A 14 7.57 16.09 1.25
N PHE A 15 7.28 16.01 2.55
CA PHE A 15 6.34 16.90 3.22
C PHE A 15 7.12 18.07 3.83
N ASP A 16 7.43 19.08 3.02
CA ASP A 16 7.98 20.35 3.51
C ASP A 16 6.85 21.17 4.15
N GLY A 17 6.91 21.28 5.47
CA GLY A 17 6.01 22.09 6.26
C GLY A 17 6.49 23.54 6.34
N GLY A 18 5.64 24.49 5.94
CA GLY A 18 5.59 25.79 6.61
C GLY A 18 5.49 27.04 5.72
N GLY A 19 4.35 27.73 5.82
CA GLY A 19 4.31 29.20 5.89
C GLY A 19 3.98 29.96 4.59
N GLY A 20 2.77 30.52 4.52
CA GLY A 20 2.42 31.50 3.49
C GLY A 20 1.06 32.12 3.69
N VAL A 21 1.02 33.29 4.34
CA VAL A 21 -0.12 34.21 4.35
C VAL A 21 -0.28 34.85 2.96
N GLY A 22 -1.52 34.98 2.47
CA GLY A 22 -1.87 36.02 1.49
C GLY A 22 -2.50 35.57 0.16
N ALA A 23 -3.66 36.20 -0.11
CA ALA A 23 -4.20 36.58 -1.41
C ALA A 23 -4.85 35.52 -2.34
N LEU A 24 -6.18 35.63 -2.42
CA LEU A 24 -7.04 35.61 -3.62
C LEU A 24 -6.32 35.38 -4.95
N PHE A 25 -6.65 34.30 -5.68
CA PHE A 25 -7.01 34.31 -7.11
C PHE A 25 -7.59 32.92 -7.48
N GLY A 26 -8.73 32.92 -8.17
CA GLY A 26 -9.34 31.69 -8.68
C GLY A 26 -8.48 31.05 -9.76
N ALA A 27 -8.18 29.76 -9.61
CA ALA A 27 -7.71 28.90 -10.67
C ALA A 27 -8.38 27.53 -10.51
N ARG A 28 -9.05 27.07 -11.58
CA ARG A 28 -9.55 25.70 -11.70
C ARG A 28 -8.39 24.74 -11.45
N VAL A 29 -8.56 23.82 -10.51
CA VAL A 29 -7.65 22.69 -10.30
C VAL A 29 -7.68 21.85 -11.57
N THR A 30 -6.67 22.02 -12.41
CA THR A 30 -6.36 21.05 -13.47
C THR A 30 -5.69 19.88 -12.77
N THR A 31 -6.44 18.81 -12.51
CA THR A 31 -5.85 17.53 -12.11
C THR A 31 -4.95 17.08 -13.26
N ALA A 32 -3.64 17.16 -13.07
CA ALA A 32 -2.68 16.61 -14.01
C ALA A 32 -2.97 15.11 -14.21
N PRO A 33 -2.89 14.59 -15.44
CA PRO A 33 -3.01 13.16 -15.70
C PRO A 33 -1.93 12.42 -14.91
N ASP A 34 -2.32 11.32 -14.28
CA ASP A 34 -1.42 10.53 -13.46
C ASP A 34 -0.27 10.02 -14.32
N ASP A 35 0.95 10.34 -13.90
CA ASP A 35 2.16 9.75 -14.44
C ASP A 35 2.06 8.24 -14.21
N GLY A 36 2.14 7.44 -15.28
CA GLY A 36 1.83 6.00 -15.37
C GLY A 36 2.75 5.08 -14.55
N THR A 37 3.08 5.47 -13.33
CA THR A 37 3.73 4.68 -12.31
C THR A 37 2.68 3.79 -11.66
N ILE A 38 2.84 2.47 -11.80
CA ILE A 38 1.97 1.48 -11.16
C ILE A 38 2.07 1.68 -9.64
N LYS A 39 1.06 2.31 -9.04
CA LYS A 39 0.97 2.51 -7.59
C LYS A 39 0.42 1.23 -6.94
N ILE A 40 1.32 0.34 -6.54
CA ILE A 40 0.96 -0.87 -5.79
C ILE A 40 0.52 -0.43 -4.38
N MET A 41 -0.65 -0.91 -3.93
CA MET A 41 -1.11 -0.68 -2.56
C MET A 41 -0.14 -1.30 -1.54
N ARG A 42 0.00 -0.70 -0.38
CA ARG A 42 0.85 -1.26 0.69
C ARG A 42 0.17 -2.48 1.28
N GLY A 43 0.99 -3.43 1.74
CA GLY A 43 0.50 -4.60 2.46
C GLY A 43 -0.24 -5.65 1.63
N ILE A 44 -0.28 -5.53 0.30
CA ILE A 44 -0.88 -6.56 -0.59
C ILE A 44 0.19 -7.45 -1.24
N ARG A 45 -0.20 -8.66 -1.64
CA ARG A 45 0.65 -9.50 -2.50
C ARG A 45 0.65 -8.96 -3.91
N LEU A 46 1.81 -9.02 -4.57
CA LEU A 46 1.94 -8.57 -5.96
C LEU A 46 0.96 -9.28 -6.91
N PHE A 47 0.61 -10.54 -6.64
CA PHE A 47 -0.33 -11.29 -7.47
C PHE A 47 -1.80 -10.90 -7.23
N ASP A 48 -2.13 -10.34 -6.07
CA ASP A 48 -3.49 -9.88 -5.76
C ASP A 48 -3.75 -8.47 -6.31
N TYR A 49 -2.75 -7.82 -6.90
CA TYR A 49 -2.85 -6.43 -7.38
C TYR A 49 -4.08 -6.18 -8.28
N ASP A 50 -4.44 -7.14 -9.12
CA ASP A 50 -5.61 -7.01 -9.99
C ASP A 50 -6.95 -7.15 -9.25
N ALA A 51 -6.97 -7.85 -8.09
CA ALA A 51 -8.14 -7.94 -7.23
C ALA A 51 -8.38 -6.66 -6.43
N TYR A 52 -7.32 -5.90 -6.13
CA TYR A 52 -7.38 -4.60 -5.44
C TYR A 52 -7.68 -3.42 -6.37
N LYS A 53 -8.46 -3.66 -7.42
CA LYS A 53 -8.99 -2.62 -8.32
C LYS A 53 -10.51 -2.57 -8.17
N PRO A 54 -11.12 -1.37 -8.15
CA PRO A 54 -12.56 -1.26 -8.15
C PRO A 54 -13.12 -1.92 -9.41
N ASN A 55 -14.22 -2.65 -9.25
CA ASN A 55 -14.98 -3.16 -10.39
C ASN A 55 -15.69 -2.00 -11.13
N PHE A 56 -16.45 -2.32 -12.20
CA PHE A 56 -17.19 -1.30 -12.96
C PHE A 56 -18.20 -0.50 -12.12
N GLU A 57 -18.66 -1.06 -11.01
CA GLU A 57 -19.61 -0.43 -10.08
C GLU A 57 -18.92 0.34 -8.94
N GLY A 58 -17.58 0.33 -8.88
CA GLY A 58 -16.81 0.95 -7.80
C GLY A 58 -16.70 0.09 -6.53
N ASN A 59 -17.02 -1.19 -6.62
CA ASN A 59 -16.98 -2.13 -5.49
C ASN A 59 -15.67 -2.94 -5.47
N PHE A 60 -15.28 -3.34 -4.27
CA PHE A 60 -14.25 -4.32 -3.96
C PHE A 60 -14.91 -5.62 -3.47
N LYS A 61 -14.41 -6.75 -3.94
CA LYS A 61 -14.83 -8.07 -3.49
C LYS A 61 -13.77 -8.61 -2.55
N CYS A 62 -14.14 -9.01 -1.33
CA CYS A 62 -13.22 -9.67 -0.39
C CYS A 62 -12.53 -10.86 -1.10
N LEU A 63 -11.27 -11.13 -0.82
CA LEU A 63 -10.49 -12.13 -1.56
C LEU A 63 -11.01 -13.56 -1.37
N ASP A 64 -11.67 -13.83 -0.24
CA ASP A 64 -12.39 -15.08 0.02
C ASP A 64 -13.75 -15.19 -0.67
N GLY A 65 -14.23 -14.10 -1.29
CA GLY A 65 -15.52 -13.99 -1.95
C GLY A 65 -16.72 -13.86 -1.01
N SER A 66 -16.51 -13.60 0.28
CA SER A 66 -17.57 -13.54 1.29
C SER A 66 -18.53 -12.37 1.12
N LYS A 67 -18.02 -11.19 0.72
CA LYS A 67 -18.78 -9.94 0.67
C LYS A 67 -18.26 -9.01 -0.43
N ASP A 68 -19.15 -8.16 -0.94
CA ASP A 68 -18.83 -7.03 -1.80
C ASP A 68 -19.06 -5.73 -1.02
N ILE A 69 -18.07 -4.86 -1.02
CA ILE A 69 -18.08 -3.56 -0.34
C ILE A 69 -17.69 -2.45 -1.30
N LEU A 70 -17.94 -1.19 -0.94
CA LEU A 70 -17.46 -0.06 -1.73
C LEU A 70 -15.93 -0.01 -1.66
N PHE A 71 -15.26 0.28 -2.78
CA PHE A 71 -13.79 0.40 -2.79
C PHE A 71 -13.28 1.52 -1.85
N SER A 72 -14.11 2.49 -1.51
CA SER A 72 -13.80 3.53 -0.52
C SER A 72 -13.63 3.01 0.90
N ARG A 73 -14.05 1.77 1.18
CA ARG A 73 -13.90 1.10 2.47
C ARG A 73 -12.64 0.25 2.57
N VAL A 74 -11.81 0.26 1.54
CA VAL A 74 -10.52 -0.44 1.56
C VAL A 74 -9.51 0.48 2.23
N ASN A 75 -8.90 0.02 3.32
CA ASN A 75 -8.03 0.79 4.22
C ASN A 75 -8.75 1.99 4.87
N ASP A 76 -9.97 1.78 5.36
CA ASP A 76 -10.75 2.80 6.06
C ASP A 76 -10.68 2.69 7.60
N ASP A 77 -9.74 1.89 8.12
CA ASP A 77 -9.57 1.54 9.54
C ASP A 77 -10.79 0.80 10.13
N TYR A 78 -11.62 0.17 9.29
CA TYR A 78 -12.75 -0.66 9.72
C TYR A 78 -12.75 -2.02 9.04
N CYS A 79 -12.93 -3.09 9.83
CA CYS A 79 -12.92 -4.45 9.29
C CYS A 79 -14.30 -4.86 8.75
N ASP A 80 -14.48 -4.74 7.44
CA ASP A 80 -15.64 -5.19 6.67
C ASP A 80 -15.53 -6.63 6.16
N CYS A 81 -14.32 -7.12 5.83
CA CYS A 81 -14.07 -8.51 5.42
C CYS A 81 -13.60 -9.37 6.62
N GLU A 82 -14.48 -9.66 7.57
CA GLU A 82 -14.15 -10.35 8.84
C GLU A 82 -13.52 -11.75 8.71
N SER A 83 -13.71 -12.38 7.56
CA SER A 83 -13.22 -13.74 7.29
C SER A 83 -11.73 -13.77 6.96
N ASP A 84 -11.26 -12.85 6.13
CA ASP A 84 -9.89 -12.82 5.58
C ASP A 84 -9.12 -11.52 5.85
N GLY A 85 -9.81 -10.45 6.24
CA GLY A 85 -9.26 -9.11 6.47
C GLY A 85 -8.68 -8.47 5.21
N SER A 86 -9.17 -8.84 4.03
CA SER A 86 -8.60 -8.42 2.76
C SER A 86 -8.85 -6.95 2.41
N ASP A 87 -9.86 -6.33 3.00
CA ASP A 87 -10.19 -4.91 2.88
C ASP A 87 -9.18 -3.99 3.57
N GLU A 88 -8.49 -4.48 4.60
CA GLU A 88 -7.57 -3.70 5.42
C GLU A 88 -6.11 -4.19 5.28
N PRO A 89 -5.50 -4.15 4.07
CA PRO A 89 -4.13 -4.63 3.87
C PRO A 89 -3.07 -3.70 4.47
N SER A 90 -3.35 -2.42 4.66
CA SER A 90 -2.41 -1.41 5.17
C SER A 90 -2.86 -0.76 6.47
N THR A 91 -3.81 -1.35 7.18
CA THR A 91 -4.23 -0.90 8.51
C THR A 91 -4.30 -2.09 9.46
N ASN A 92 -4.39 -1.80 10.76
CA ASN A 92 -4.45 -2.82 11.79
C ASN A 92 -5.88 -3.20 12.21
N ALA A 93 -6.90 -2.83 11.42
CA ALA A 93 -8.30 -2.96 11.81
C ALA A 93 -8.82 -4.42 11.82
N CYS A 94 -8.31 -5.30 10.95
CA CYS A 94 -8.75 -6.69 10.87
C CYS A 94 -7.83 -7.65 11.62
N ALA A 95 -8.35 -8.37 12.62
CA ALA A 95 -7.57 -9.34 13.42
C ALA A 95 -7.00 -10.53 12.62
N LYS A 96 -7.63 -10.91 11.51
CA LYS A 96 -7.17 -11.99 10.60
C LYS A 96 -6.43 -11.47 9.37
N GLY A 97 -6.31 -10.16 9.23
CA GLY A 97 -5.63 -9.56 8.09
C GLY A 97 -4.13 -9.89 8.11
N ARG A 98 -3.52 -9.74 6.94
CA ARG A 98 -2.09 -9.98 6.75
C ARG A 98 -1.48 -8.80 6.02
N PHE A 99 -0.41 -8.26 6.55
CA PHE A 99 0.39 -7.23 5.88
C PHE A 99 1.55 -7.90 5.15
N TYR A 100 1.57 -7.81 3.83
CA TYR A 100 2.69 -8.31 3.04
C TYR A 100 3.80 -7.26 2.96
N CYS A 101 5.01 -7.62 3.41
CA CYS A 101 6.18 -6.74 3.33
C CYS A 101 6.46 -6.34 1.87
N LYS A 102 6.97 -5.13 1.64
CA LYS A 102 7.28 -4.64 0.28
C LYS A 102 8.37 -5.51 -0.38
N PHE A 103 9.38 -5.92 0.38
CA PHE A 103 10.39 -6.88 -0.05
C PHE A 103 9.89 -8.32 0.13
N GLN A 104 9.72 -9.01 -1.00
CA GLN A 104 9.33 -10.42 -1.05
C GLN A 104 10.51 -11.25 -1.55
N LYS A 105 10.91 -12.28 -0.77
CA LYS A 105 11.99 -13.19 -1.16
C LYS A 105 11.50 -14.15 -2.24
N ARG A 106 11.58 -13.73 -3.51
CA ARG A 106 11.23 -14.54 -4.66
C ARG A 106 12.49 -14.94 -5.45
N HIS A 107 12.67 -16.23 -5.64
CA HIS A 107 13.67 -16.77 -6.56
C HIS A 107 13.31 -16.35 -7.99
N LEU A 108 14.32 -16.20 -8.87
CA LEU A 108 14.10 -15.83 -10.28
C LEU A 108 13.12 -16.77 -11.01
N THR A 109 12.99 -18.02 -10.56
CA THR A 109 12.03 -18.99 -11.10
C THR A 109 10.59 -18.78 -10.62
N GLY A 110 10.30 -17.67 -9.94
CA GLY A 110 8.99 -17.36 -9.36
C GLY A 110 8.66 -18.11 -8.06
N ARG A 111 9.55 -18.99 -7.60
CA ARG A 111 9.40 -19.76 -6.35
C ARG A 111 9.86 -18.92 -5.16
N GLY A 112 9.09 -18.85 -4.09
CA GLY A 112 9.43 -18.07 -2.90
C GLY A 112 8.30 -18.17 -1.88
N LEU A 113 8.59 -17.87 -0.63
CA LEU A 113 7.55 -17.70 0.38
C LEU A 113 7.18 -16.22 0.40
N ASP A 114 5.88 -15.95 0.45
CA ASP A 114 5.39 -14.60 0.73
C ASP A 114 5.67 -14.29 2.21
N THR A 115 6.47 -13.27 2.47
CA THR A 115 6.74 -12.75 3.81
C THR A 115 5.61 -11.80 4.19
N TYR A 116 4.93 -12.11 5.28
CA TYR A 116 3.87 -11.26 5.83
C TYR A 116 3.99 -11.19 7.35
N VAL A 117 3.42 -10.11 7.91
CA VAL A 117 3.27 -9.89 9.35
C VAL A 117 1.78 -9.78 9.69
N ALA A 118 1.45 -9.94 10.97
CA ALA A 118 0.10 -9.73 11.45
C ALA A 118 -0.27 -8.24 11.35
N THR A 119 -1.53 -7.93 11.09
CA THR A 119 -2.05 -6.55 11.08
C THR A 119 -1.77 -5.79 12.37
N SER A 120 -1.73 -6.48 13.52
CA SER A 120 -1.37 -5.87 14.81
C SER A 120 0.05 -5.29 14.87
N ARG A 121 0.92 -5.69 13.93
CA ARG A 121 2.32 -5.25 13.81
C ARG A 121 2.51 -4.10 12.82
N ILE A 122 1.42 -3.63 12.24
CA ILE A 122 1.46 -2.46 11.38
C ILE A 122 1.57 -1.22 12.27
N ASN A 123 2.61 -0.41 12.05
CA ASN A 123 2.83 0.86 12.74
C ASN A 123 2.84 0.73 14.28
N ASP A 124 3.40 -0.36 14.81
CA ASP A 124 3.50 -0.65 16.25
C ASP A 124 4.85 -0.23 16.88
N GLN A 125 5.71 0.44 16.10
CA GLN A 125 7.07 0.86 16.44
C GLN A 125 8.09 -0.29 16.54
N VAL A 126 7.74 -1.49 16.07
CA VAL A 126 8.63 -2.64 16.00
C VAL A 126 8.91 -2.96 14.53
N CYS A 127 10.18 -3.15 14.17
CA CYS A 127 10.56 -3.53 12.82
C CYS A 127 10.42 -5.05 12.65
N ASP A 128 9.29 -5.53 12.14
CA ASP A 128 9.04 -6.93 11.83
C ASP A 128 9.38 -7.28 10.38
N CYS A 129 9.14 -6.38 9.42
CA CYS A 129 9.60 -6.58 8.04
C CYS A 129 11.09 -6.22 7.89
N CYS A 130 11.87 -7.04 7.16
CA CYS A 130 13.31 -6.80 6.97
C CYS A 130 13.61 -5.48 6.26
N ASP A 131 12.68 -4.98 5.46
CA ASP A 131 12.78 -3.71 4.74
C ASP A 131 12.15 -2.53 5.50
N GLY A 132 11.55 -2.78 6.67
CA GLY A 132 10.86 -1.78 7.48
C GLY A 132 9.56 -1.27 6.88
N SER A 133 8.97 -1.99 5.91
CA SER A 133 7.78 -1.53 5.18
C SER A 133 6.50 -1.50 6.02
N ASP A 134 6.51 -2.16 7.17
CA ASP A 134 5.47 -2.20 8.21
C ASP A 134 5.38 -0.92 9.05
N GLU A 135 6.46 -0.14 9.12
CA GLU A 135 6.58 1.06 9.96
C GLU A 135 6.70 2.35 9.12
N TRP A 136 5.70 2.64 8.28
CA TRP A 136 5.78 3.80 7.35
C TRP A 136 5.20 5.10 7.91
N THR A 137 4.34 5.03 8.93
CA THR A 137 3.78 6.25 9.57
C THR A 137 4.43 6.58 10.90
N THR A 138 5.14 5.63 11.50
CA THR A 138 5.77 5.82 12.80
C THR A 138 7.13 6.48 12.66
N HIS A 139 7.66 6.96 13.79
CA HIS A 139 9.01 7.53 13.85
C HIS A 139 10.10 6.45 13.97
N ALA A 140 9.73 5.16 13.89
CA ALA A 140 10.66 4.05 13.98
C ALA A 140 11.55 4.02 12.72
N LYS A 141 12.86 4.17 12.91
CA LYS A 141 13.83 4.06 11.79
C LYS A 141 14.19 2.60 11.61
N CYS A 142 13.46 1.90 10.75
CA CYS A 142 13.75 0.51 10.40
C CYS A 142 14.78 0.45 9.24
N PRO A 143 16.04 0.05 9.50
CA PRO A 143 17.02 -0.10 8.43
C PRO A 143 16.70 -1.34 7.59
N ASN A 144 16.94 -1.25 6.28
CA ASN A 144 16.79 -2.41 5.40
C ASN A 144 17.88 -3.45 5.69
N THR A 145 17.47 -4.62 6.18
CA THR A 145 18.30 -5.78 6.51
C THR A 145 18.02 -6.97 5.60
N CYS A 146 17.28 -6.77 4.51
CA CYS A 146 16.96 -7.83 3.58
C CYS A 146 18.22 -8.34 2.85
N THR A 147 18.27 -9.66 2.69
CA THR A 147 19.35 -10.42 2.03
C THR A 147 18.85 -11.15 0.82
#